data_AF-A0A840IM12-F1
#
_entry.id   AF-A0A840IM12-F1
#
_cell.length_a   1.000
_cell.length_b   1.000
_cell.length_c   1.000
_cell.angle_alpha   90.00
_cell.angle_beta   90.00
_cell.angle_gamma   90.00
#
_symmetry.space_group_name_H-M   'P 1'
#
loop_
_entity.id
_entity.type
_entity.pdbx_description
1 polymer ?
#
loop_
_entity_poly.entity_id
_entity_poly.type
_entity_poly.pdbx_seq_one_letter_code
_entity_poly.pdbx_strand_id
1 'polypeptide(L)'
;MNAAIGFGPALVAVLVVLALAGTAVVRYGRLGQGRAVLVAAVRAVAQLALVSLVITVILRSDWLTGLFVLAMFSIATGTSATRIGVPRQAGWIALALASGVVPVLALVLGSGVVPARPIALVPVAGIVIGGTMTATSQAARRALDELATRHGEYEAALALGFLPRQAALEICRPSAGQALIPALDQTRTVGLVTLPGAYVGVLLGGASPLQAGTTQVLVLLGLLAAESIAVLVTVQLVADGRIRRTAAQPSGAAR
;
A
#
# COMPACT_ATOMS: atom_id res chain seq x y z
N MET A 1 -6.02 -0.32 34.85
CA MET A 1 -6.43 -1.59 34.23
C MET A 1 -5.53 -1.81 33.02
N ASN A 2 -4.70 -2.87 33.00
CA ASN A 2 -3.85 -3.15 31.83
C ASN A 2 -4.73 -3.68 30.70
N ALA A 3 -5.15 -2.80 29.78
CA ALA A 3 -5.91 -3.13 28.58
C ALA A 3 -5.05 -3.86 27.50
N ALA A 4 -3.88 -4.38 27.89
CA ALA A 4 -2.97 -5.06 27.00
C ALA A 4 -3.38 -6.52 26.81
N ILE A 5 -3.32 -7.01 25.57
CA ILE A 5 -3.51 -8.42 25.25
C ILE A 5 -2.38 -9.20 25.93
N GLY A 6 -2.72 -10.06 26.89
CA GLY A 6 -1.74 -10.88 27.61
C GLY A 6 -1.07 -11.90 26.70
N PHE A 7 0.26 -11.95 26.74
CA PHE A 7 1.02 -13.03 26.11
C PHE A 7 0.79 -14.34 26.88
N GLY A 8 0.30 -15.37 26.20
CA GLY A 8 0.03 -16.66 26.82
C GLY A 8 -0.42 -17.72 25.81
N PRO A 9 -0.57 -18.99 26.25
CA PRO A 9 -0.98 -20.10 25.39
C PRO A 9 -2.36 -19.87 24.75
N ALA A 10 -3.26 -19.15 25.44
CA ALA A 10 -4.56 -18.77 24.92
C ALA A 10 -4.46 -17.86 23.67
N LEU A 11 -3.56 -16.87 23.66
CA LEU A 11 -3.34 -16.00 22.50
C LEU A 11 -2.84 -16.81 21.30
N VAL A 12 -1.87 -17.71 21.53
CA VAL A 12 -1.32 -18.57 20.49
C VAL A 12 -2.41 -19.47 19.91
N ALA A 13 -3.22 -20.12 20.77
CA ALA A 13 -4.33 -20.95 20.34
C ALA A 13 -5.33 -20.16 19.48
N VAL A 14 -5.71 -18.95 19.90
CA VAL A 14 -6.63 -18.08 19.16
C VAL A 14 -6.05 -17.69 17.79
N LEU A 15 -4.78 -17.27 17.73
CA LEU A 15 -4.13 -16.92 16.46
C LEU A 15 -4.07 -18.11 15.49
N VAL A 16 -3.75 -19.31 15.99
CA VAL A 16 -3.74 -20.54 15.20
C VAL A 16 -5.14 -20.87 14.68
N VAL A 17 -6.15 -20.84 15.54
CA VAL A 17 -7.55 -21.09 15.15
C VAL A 17 -8.00 -20.11 14.08
N LEU A 18 -7.72 -18.80 14.24
CA LEU A 18 -8.07 -17.78 13.24
C LEU A 18 -7.37 -18.01 11.90
N ALA A 19 -6.07 -18.33 11.91
CA ALA A 19 -5.31 -18.60 10.70
C ALA A 19 -5.82 -19.86 9.96
N LEU A 20 -6.13 -20.92 10.72
CA LEU A 20 -6.69 -22.16 10.16
C LEU A 20 -8.11 -21.97 9.65
N ALA A 21 -8.96 -21.25 10.38
CA ALA A 21 -10.32 -20.93 9.95
C ALA A 21 -10.32 -20.13 8.64
N GLY A 22 -9.51 -19.07 8.54
CA GLY A 22 -9.36 -18.30 7.30
C GLY A 22 -8.86 -19.16 6.13
N THR A 23 -7.87 -20.02 6.39
CA THR A 23 -7.34 -20.98 5.40
C THR A 23 -8.42 -21.96 4.94
N ALA A 24 -9.20 -22.49 5.88
CA ALA A 24 -10.28 -23.44 5.60
C ALA A 24 -11.37 -22.79 4.75
N VAL A 25 -11.84 -21.59 5.11
CA VAL A 25 -12.86 -20.85 4.35
C VAL A 25 -12.41 -20.58 2.91
N VAL A 26 -11.18 -20.11 2.71
CA VAL A 26 -10.64 -19.86 1.36
C VAL A 26 -10.52 -21.15 0.56
N ARG A 27 -10.16 -22.26 1.20
CA ARG A 27 -10.04 -23.57 0.55
C ARG A 27 -11.40 -24.16 0.19
N TYR A 28 -12.36 -24.13 1.11
CA TYR A 28 -13.72 -24.64 0.90
C TYR A 28 -14.49 -23.79 -0.12
N GLY A 29 -14.35 -22.47 -0.06
CA GLY A 29 -14.93 -21.53 -1.03
C GLY A 29 -14.24 -21.54 -2.40
N ARG A 30 -13.20 -22.36 -2.61
CA ARG A 30 -12.41 -22.44 -3.85
C ARG A 30 -11.89 -21.08 -4.34
N LEU A 31 -11.57 -20.17 -3.41
CA LEU A 31 -11.06 -18.83 -3.69
C LEU A 31 -9.55 -18.83 -4.06
N GLY A 32 -9.02 -19.99 -4.47
CA GLY A 32 -7.70 -20.17 -5.09
C GLY A 32 -6.49 -20.25 -4.16
N GLN A 33 -6.45 -19.55 -3.02
CA GLN A 33 -5.19 -19.31 -2.30
C GLN A 33 -5.18 -19.64 -0.79
N GLY A 34 -5.72 -20.78 -0.37
CA GLY A 34 -5.72 -21.17 1.06
C GLY A 34 -4.31 -21.21 1.68
N ARG A 35 -3.31 -21.74 0.97
CA ARG A 35 -1.91 -21.75 1.44
C ARG A 35 -1.33 -20.33 1.60
N ALA A 36 -1.76 -19.37 0.80
CA ALA A 36 -1.27 -18.00 0.90
C ALA A 36 -1.72 -17.32 2.19
N VAL A 37 -2.92 -17.65 2.70
CA VAL A 37 -3.42 -17.15 4.00
C VAL A 37 -2.50 -17.59 5.13
N LEU A 38 -2.17 -18.88 5.19
CA LEU A 38 -1.30 -19.42 6.23
C LEU A 38 0.13 -18.86 6.14
N VAL A 39 0.69 -18.78 4.93
CA VAL A 39 2.02 -18.19 4.71
C VAL A 39 2.04 -16.71 5.11
N ALA A 40 0.99 -15.95 4.79
CA ALA A 40 0.86 -14.55 5.19
C ALA A 40 0.78 -14.41 6.72
N ALA A 41 0.03 -15.28 7.41
CA ALA A 41 -0.09 -15.27 8.86
C ALA A 41 1.26 -15.55 9.55
N VAL A 42 1.95 -16.63 9.16
CA VAL A 42 3.28 -16.98 9.71
C VAL A 42 4.30 -15.87 9.44
N ARG A 43 4.31 -15.34 8.20
CA ARG A 43 5.20 -14.24 7.84
C ARG A 43 4.89 -12.98 8.65
N ALA A 44 3.62 -12.64 8.88
CA ALA A 44 3.25 -11.47 9.68
C ALA A 44 3.74 -11.60 11.13
N VAL A 45 3.60 -12.77 11.75
CA VAL A 45 4.11 -13.03 13.12
C VAL A 45 5.62 -12.86 13.17
N ALA A 46 6.35 -13.51 12.26
CA ALA A 46 7.81 -13.41 12.21
C ALA A 46 8.29 -11.97 11.93
N GLN A 47 7.63 -11.27 11.00
CA GLN A 47 7.96 -9.89 10.64
C GLN A 47 7.69 -8.93 11.80
N LEU A 48 6.55 -9.03 12.48
CA LEU A 48 6.25 -8.17 13.61
C LEU A 48 7.19 -8.43 14.78
N ALA A 49 7.52 -9.69 15.08
CA ALA A 49 8.52 -10.02 16.10
C ALA A 49 9.90 -9.40 15.79
N LEU A 50 10.33 -9.50 14.53
CA LEU A 50 11.58 -8.88 14.08
C LEU A 50 11.52 -7.34 14.19
N VAL A 51 10.45 -6.71 13.67
CA VAL A 51 10.29 -5.25 13.72
C VAL A 51 10.25 -4.75 15.16
N SER A 52 9.59 -5.46 16.09
CA SER A 52 9.58 -5.13 17.51
C SER A 52 10.98 -5.11 18.14
N LEU A 53 11.88 -6.00 17.71
CA LEU A 53 13.28 -5.97 18.15
C LEU A 53 14.02 -4.75 17.59
N VAL A 54 13.90 -4.53 16.27
CA VAL A 54 14.68 -3.52 15.55
C VAL A 54 14.24 -2.09 15.91
N ILE A 55 12.94 -1.87 16.18
CA ILE A 55 12.40 -0.53 16.41
C ILE A 55 13.03 0.15 17.63
N THR A 56 13.37 -0.61 18.67
CA THR A 56 14.03 -0.08 19.87
C THR A 56 15.41 0.52 19.57
N VAL A 57 16.12 -0.02 18.58
CA VAL A 57 17.43 0.46 18.14
C VAL A 57 17.27 1.65 17.20
N ILE A 58 16.34 1.56 16.25
CA ILE A 58 16.08 2.63 15.28
C ILE A 58 15.68 3.92 15.96
N LEU A 59 14.82 3.85 16.99
CA LEU A 59 14.33 5.02 17.70
C LEU A 59 15.40 5.80 18.48
N ARG A 60 16.62 5.24 18.64
CA ARG A 60 17.75 5.90 19.29
C ARG A 60 18.64 6.71 18.34
N SER A 61 18.45 6.60 17.03
CA SER A 61 19.32 7.25 16.04
C SER A 61 18.53 7.76 14.83
N ASP A 62 18.67 9.04 14.54
CA ASP A 62 18.00 9.69 13.40
C ASP A 62 18.47 9.12 12.06
N TRP A 63 19.77 8.78 11.95
CA TRP A 63 20.31 8.12 10.76
C TRP A 63 19.72 6.73 10.53
N LEU A 64 19.65 5.89 11.59
CA LEU A 64 19.03 4.56 11.50
C LEU A 64 17.54 4.65 11.16
N THR A 65 16.87 5.71 11.60
CA THR A 65 15.48 6.01 11.23
C THR A 65 15.35 6.30 9.75
N GLY A 66 16.20 7.16 9.20
CA GLY A 66 16.24 7.43 7.76
C GLY A 66 16.49 6.16 6.94
N LEU A 67 17.45 5.33 7.37
CA LEU A 67 17.74 4.04 6.74
C LEU A 67 16.55 3.09 6.81
N PHE A 68 15.84 3.05 7.94
CA PHE A 68 14.66 2.22 8.09
C PHE A 68 13.51 2.67 7.17
N VAL A 69 13.24 3.98 7.08
CA VAL A 69 12.25 4.53 6.15
C VAL A 69 12.62 4.20 4.70
N LEU A 70 13.90 4.30 4.33
CA LEU A 70 14.38 3.91 3.01
C LEU A 70 14.20 2.39 2.75
N ALA A 71 14.45 1.56 3.75
CA ALA A 71 14.19 0.12 3.67
C ALA A 71 12.69 -0.18 3.49
N MET A 72 11.81 0.51 4.22
CA MET A 72 10.36 0.40 4.05
C MET A 72 9.94 0.78 2.63
N PHE A 73 10.45 1.90 2.11
CA PHE A 73 10.19 2.35 0.74
C PHE A 73 10.66 1.31 -0.29
N SER A 74 11.87 0.78 -0.13
CA SER A 74 12.45 -0.23 -1.03
C SER A 74 11.62 -1.53 -1.04
N ILE A 75 11.20 -2.00 0.14
CA ILE A 75 10.33 -3.17 0.28
C ILE A 75 8.97 -2.91 -0.35
N ALA A 76 8.40 -1.71 -0.18
CA ALA A 76 7.14 -1.31 -0.77
C ALA A 76 7.22 -1.30 -2.30
N THR A 77 8.27 -0.73 -2.89
CA THR A 77 8.53 -0.75 -4.33
C THR A 77 8.63 -2.18 -4.85
N GLY A 78 9.48 -3.03 -4.25
CA GLY A 78 9.67 -4.41 -4.69
C GLY A 78 8.40 -5.25 -4.57
N THR A 79 7.64 -5.04 -3.49
CA THR A 79 6.34 -5.69 -3.28
C THR A 79 5.34 -5.25 -4.34
N SER A 80 5.22 -3.95 -4.62
CA SER A 80 4.34 -3.44 -5.67
C SER A 80 4.73 -3.98 -7.04
N ALA A 81 6.00 -3.92 -7.42
CA ALA A 81 6.48 -4.41 -8.71
C ALA A 81 6.17 -5.91 -8.90
N THR A 82 6.36 -6.71 -7.85
CA THR A 82 6.02 -8.15 -7.84
C THR A 82 4.51 -8.35 -7.98
N ARG A 83 3.69 -7.63 -7.21
CA ARG A 83 2.23 -7.74 -7.27
C ARG A 83 1.64 -7.28 -8.61
N ILE A 84 2.32 -6.38 -9.33
CA ILE A 84 1.89 -5.92 -10.66
C ILE A 84 2.33 -6.91 -11.76
N GLY A 85 3.38 -7.71 -11.50
CA GLY A 85 3.97 -8.64 -12.46
C GLY A 85 5.10 -8.03 -13.30
N VAL A 86 5.76 -6.98 -12.80
CA VAL A 86 6.79 -6.20 -13.52
C VAL A 86 8.05 -5.96 -12.68
N PRO A 87 8.68 -7.00 -12.09
CA PRO A 87 9.82 -6.82 -11.17
C PRO A 87 11.02 -6.07 -11.81
N ARG A 88 11.24 -6.24 -13.11
CA ARG A 88 12.31 -5.54 -13.86
C ARG A 88 12.06 -4.03 -14.03
N GLN A 89 10.84 -3.56 -13.78
CA GLN A 89 10.42 -2.17 -13.93
C GLN A 89 10.28 -1.47 -12.57
N ALA A 90 10.90 -2.02 -11.52
CA ALA A 90 10.83 -1.49 -10.16
C ALA A 90 11.22 -0.01 -10.06
N GLY A 91 12.11 0.51 -10.93
CA GLY A 91 12.45 1.94 -10.98
C GLY A 91 11.26 2.85 -11.30
N TRP A 92 10.40 2.46 -12.25
CA TRP A 92 9.18 3.21 -12.57
C TRP A 92 8.13 3.12 -11.47
N ILE A 93 8.05 1.96 -10.81
CA ILE A 93 7.20 1.77 -9.62
C ILE A 93 7.70 2.65 -8.47
N ALA A 94 9.02 2.72 -8.25
CA ALA A 94 9.62 3.60 -7.27
C ALA A 94 9.28 5.05 -7.54
N LEU A 95 9.38 5.49 -8.81
CA LEU A 95 9.01 6.86 -9.20
C LEU A 95 7.54 7.18 -8.90
N ALA A 96 6.63 6.25 -9.21
CA ALA A 96 5.21 6.43 -8.91
C ALA A 96 4.95 6.52 -7.40
N LEU A 97 5.53 5.64 -6.58
CA LEU A 97 5.40 5.72 -5.12
C LEU A 97 6.02 7.03 -4.59
N ALA A 98 7.23 7.36 -5.03
CA ALA A 98 7.95 8.56 -4.60
C ALA A 98 7.18 9.84 -4.92
N SER A 99 6.50 9.90 -6.08
CA SER A 99 5.71 11.08 -6.46
C SER A 99 4.60 11.43 -5.46
N GLY A 100 4.04 10.44 -4.76
CA GLY A 100 3.07 10.68 -3.69
C GLY A 100 3.72 10.84 -2.32
N VAL A 101 4.66 9.95 -1.99
CA VAL A 101 5.31 9.89 -0.66
C VAL A 101 6.14 11.14 -0.39
N VAL A 102 7.00 11.55 -1.33
CA VAL A 102 7.99 12.61 -1.10
C VAL A 102 7.32 13.97 -0.86
N PRO A 103 6.36 14.45 -1.69
CA PRO A 103 5.74 15.75 -1.44
C PRO A 103 4.97 15.81 -0.12
N VAL A 104 4.27 14.73 0.23
CA VAL A 104 3.49 14.69 1.48
C VAL A 104 4.41 14.65 2.70
N LEU A 105 5.46 13.82 2.70
CA LEU A 105 6.42 13.80 3.80
C LEU A 105 7.20 15.12 3.88
N ALA A 106 7.59 15.70 2.75
CA ALA A 106 8.26 17.00 2.72
C ALA A 106 7.37 18.11 3.30
N LEU A 107 6.08 18.14 2.95
CA LEU A 107 5.13 19.12 3.50
C LEU A 107 4.91 18.91 5.00
N VAL A 108 4.69 17.68 5.44
CA VAL A 108 4.40 17.36 6.84
C VAL A 108 5.61 17.64 7.75
N LEU A 109 6.81 17.28 7.30
CA LEU A 109 8.04 17.51 8.07
C LEU A 109 8.53 18.95 7.94
N GLY A 110 8.46 19.53 6.75
CA GLY A 110 8.89 20.91 6.48
C GLY A 110 8.00 21.97 7.12
N SER A 111 6.72 21.67 7.33
CA SER A 111 5.81 22.56 8.08
C SER A 111 6.01 22.53 9.59
N GLY A 112 6.77 21.56 10.12
CA GLY A 112 6.97 21.38 11.56
C GLY A 112 5.73 20.88 12.32
N VAL A 113 4.63 20.56 11.63
CA VAL A 113 3.40 20.04 12.26
C VAL A 113 3.65 18.67 12.91
N VAL A 114 4.46 17.82 12.26
CA VAL A 114 4.93 16.57 12.85
C VAL A 114 6.37 16.78 13.34
N PRO A 115 6.66 16.52 14.63
CA PRO A 115 8.02 16.60 15.13
C PRO A 115 8.93 15.65 14.34
N ALA A 116 10.09 16.14 13.90
CA ALA A 116 11.12 15.35 13.23
C ALA A 116 11.85 14.40 14.22
N ARG A 117 11.10 13.66 15.02
CA ARG A 117 11.59 12.65 15.96
C ARG A 117 11.28 11.26 15.40
N PRO A 118 12.19 10.29 15.57
CA PRO A 118 12.00 8.92 15.08
C PRO A 118 10.63 8.30 15.40
N ILE A 119 10.14 8.52 16.61
CA ILE A 119 8.89 7.95 17.10
C ILE A 119 7.63 8.48 16.40
N ALA A 120 7.70 9.68 15.83
CA ALA A 120 6.61 10.27 15.04
C ALA A 120 6.82 10.04 13.54
N LEU A 121 8.07 10.10 13.07
CA LEU A 121 8.42 9.95 11.66
C LEU A 121 8.12 8.54 11.13
N VAL A 122 8.51 7.49 11.86
CA VAL A 122 8.37 6.10 11.39
C VAL A 122 6.91 5.72 11.14
N PRO A 123 5.95 5.97 12.05
CA PRO A 123 4.54 5.67 11.79
C PRO A 123 3.96 6.46 10.62
N VAL A 124 4.24 7.76 10.53
CA VAL A 124 3.70 8.61 9.45
C VAL A 124 4.25 8.16 8.09
N ALA A 125 5.57 7.97 7.99
CA ALA A 125 6.19 7.45 6.77
C ALA A 125 5.66 6.06 6.42
N GLY A 126 5.51 5.17 7.41
CA GLY A 126 4.99 3.82 7.21
C GLY A 126 3.56 3.78 6.68
N ILE A 127 2.68 4.63 7.21
CA ILE A 127 1.28 4.73 6.74
C ILE A 127 1.26 5.25 5.30
N VAL A 128 1.97 6.35 5.01
CA VAL A 128 2.00 6.98 3.68
C VAL A 128 2.62 6.05 2.63
N ILE A 129 3.75 5.40 2.94
CA ILE A 129 4.40 4.41 2.05
C ILE A 129 3.49 3.20 1.83
N GLY A 130 2.85 2.68 2.89
CA GLY A 130 1.98 1.51 2.81
C GLY A 130 0.71 1.76 1.99
N GLY A 131 0.08 2.92 2.14
CA GLY A 131 -1.09 3.32 1.36
C GLY A 131 -0.75 3.54 -0.11
N THR A 132 0.28 4.34 -0.40
CA THR A 132 0.74 4.57 -1.78
C THR A 132 1.16 3.28 -2.48
N MET A 133 1.81 2.34 -1.77
CA MET A 133 2.10 1.00 -2.28
C MET A 133 0.82 0.27 -2.71
N THR A 134 -0.21 0.29 -1.86
CA THR A 134 -1.47 -0.42 -2.10
C THR A 134 -2.24 0.22 -3.26
N ALA A 135 -2.42 1.54 -3.26
CA ALA A 135 -3.12 2.28 -4.30
C ALA A 135 -2.42 2.14 -5.67
N THR A 136 -1.09 2.34 -5.72
CA THR A 136 -0.29 2.16 -6.95
C THR A 136 -0.40 0.74 -7.50
N SER A 137 -0.26 -0.26 -6.63
CA SER A 137 -0.40 -1.66 -6.99
C SER A 137 -1.76 -1.97 -7.63
N GLN A 138 -2.85 -1.45 -7.06
CA GLN A 138 -4.20 -1.68 -7.59
C GLN A 138 -4.44 -0.90 -8.89
N ALA A 139 -4.04 0.38 -8.94
CA ALA A 139 -4.18 1.20 -10.13
C ALA A 139 -3.43 0.63 -11.33
N ALA A 140 -2.16 0.23 -11.14
CA ALA A 140 -1.36 -0.37 -12.20
C ALA A 140 -1.96 -1.68 -12.71
N ARG A 141 -2.37 -2.59 -11.81
CA ARG A 141 -2.99 -3.86 -12.22
C ARG A 141 -4.25 -3.62 -13.03
N ARG A 142 -5.17 -2.80 -12.53
CA ARG A 142 -6.43 -2.49 -13.20
C ARG A 142 -6.18 -1.85 -14.57
N ALA A 143 -5.30 -0.85 -14.65
CA ALA A 143 -4.96 -0.21 -15.92
C ALA A 143 -4.39 -1.21 -16.94
N LEU A 144 -3.47 -2.08 -16.51
CA LEU A 144 -2.88 -3.10 -17.39
C LEU A 144 -3.89 -4.19 -17.80
N ASP A 145 -4.78 -4.58 -16.89
CA ASP A 145 -5.84 -5.57 -17.16
C ASP A 145 -6.87 -5.02 -18.16
N GLU A 146 -7.23 -3.74 -18.02
CA GLU A 146 -8.15 -3.04 -18.94
C GLU A 146 -7.53 -2.87 -20.33
N LEU A 147 -6.26 -2.46 -20.44
CA LEU A 147 -5.58 -2.39 -21.73
C LEU A 147 -5.47 -3.75 -22.43
N ALA A 148 -5.30 -4.83 -21.65
CA ALA A 148 -5.26 -6.18 -22.19
C ALA A 148 -6.66 -6.66 -22.63
N THR A 149 -7.69 -6.37 -21.85
CA THR A 149 -9.06 -6.86 -22.09
C THR A 149 -9.78 -6.05 -23.15
N ARG A 150 -9.62 -4.72 -23.15
CA ARG A 150 -10.27 -3.76 -24.06
C ARG A 150 -9.33 -3.30 -25.16
N HIS A 151 -8.43 -4.18 -25.60
CA HIS A 151 -7.45 -3.85 -26.65
C HIS A 151 -8.13 -3.46 -27.97
N GLY A 152 -9.31 -4.02 -28.29
CA GLY A 152 -10.08 -3.59 -29.46
C GLY A 152 -10.52 -2.13 -29.42
N GLU A 153 -10.86 -1.60 -28.23
CA GLU A 153 -11.23 -0.19 -28.07
C GLU A 153 -10.01 0.73 -28.20
N TYR A 154 -8.85 0.24 -27.77
CA TYR A 154 -7.58 0.93 -27.96
C TYR A 154 -7.26 1.12 -29.45
N GLU A 155 -7.35 0.04 -30.23
CA GLU A 155 -7.15 0.08 -31.68
C GLU A 155 -8.20 0.95 -32.40
N ALA A 156 -9.46 0.93 -31.93
CA ALA A 156 -10.50 1.80 -32.46
C ALA A 156 -10.18 3.29 -32.23
N ALA A 157 -9.70 3.67 -31.04
CA ALA A 157 -9.29 5.04 -30.76
C ALA A 157 -8.10 5.47 -31.64
N LEU A 158 -7.12 4.59 -31.87
CA LEU A 158 -6.02 4.84 -32.80
C LEU A 158 -6.51 5.05 -34.24
N ALA A 159 -7.48 4.25 -34.70
CA ALA A 159 -8.08 4.40 -36.02
C ALA A 159 -8.85 5.73 -36.18
N LEU A 160 -9.36 6.29 -35.08
CA LEU A 160 -9.96 7.63 -35.02
C LEU A 160 -8.91 8.76 -34.93
N GLY A 161 -7.62 8.45 -34.98
CA GLY A 161 -6.52 9.42 -34.97
C GLY A 161 -6.02 9.83 -33.59
N PHE A 162 -6.42 9.12 -32.52
CA PHE A 162 -5.88 9.39 -31.18
C PHE A 162 -4.41 9.03 -31.10
N LEU A 163 -3.63 9.77 -30.31
CA LEU A 163 -2.26 9.38 -30.00
C LEU A 163 -2.27 8.13 -29.09
N PRO A 164 -1.26 7.23 -29.20
CA PRO A 164 -1.17 6.02 -28.37
C PRO A 164 -1.38 6.24 -26.88
N ARG A 165 -0.82 7.33 -26.35
CA ARG A 165 -1.00 7.72 -24.94
C ARG A 165 -2.44 8.12 -24.63
N GLN A 166 -3.09 8.88 -25.51
CA GLN A 166 -4.47 9.35 -25.30
C GLN A 166 -5.45 8.17 -25.35
N ALA A 167 -5.29 7.29 -26.34
CA ALA A 167 -6.07 6.06 -26.44
C ALA A 167 -5.93 5.19 -25.17
N ALA A 168 -4.69 5.03 -24.66
CA ALA A 168 -4.46 4.27 -23.43
C ALA A 168 -5.09 4.94 -22.19
N LEU A 169 -5.01 6.27 -22.08
CA LEU A 169 -5.59 7.02 -20.97
C LEU A 169 -7.11 6.91 -20.90
N GLU A 170 -7.79 6.90 -22.05
CA GLU A 170 -9.26 6.76 -22.13
C GLU A 170 -9.72 5.44 -21.50
N ILE A 171 -8.96 4.37 -21.73
CA ILE A 171 -9.24 3.04 -21.19
C ILE A 171 -8.81 2.96 -19.71
N CYS A 172 -7.64 3.48 -19.36
CA CYS A 172 -7.05 3.27 -18.03
C CYS A 172 -7.68 4.12 -16.93
N ARG A 173 -8.01 5.39 -17.21
CA ARG A 173 -8.36 6.38 -16.17
C ARG A 173 -9.56 5.97 -15.31
N PRO A 174 -10.72 5.55 -15.88
CA PRO A 174 -11.91 5.25 -15.08
C PRO A 174 -11.67 4.10 -14.10
N SER A 175 -11.06 3.01 -14.56
CA SER A 175 -10.84 1.81 -13.75
C SER A 175 -9.70 1.97 -12.75
N ALA A 176 -8.64 2.69 -13.11
CA ALA A 176 -7.53 2.94 -12.19
C ALA A 176 -7.91 3.90 -11.04
N GLY A 177 -8.80 4.87 -11.30
CA GLY A 177 -9.32 5.77 -10.26
C GLY A 177 -10.04 5.06 -9.11
N GLN A 178 -10.61 3.87 -9.38
CA GLN A 178 -11.23 3.04 -8.35
C GLN A 178 -10.25 2.54 -7.28
N ALA A 179 -8.94 2.62 -7.52
CA ALA A 179 -7.92 2.33 -6.50
C ALA A 179 -7.99 3.28 -5.29
N LEU A 180 -8.61 4.45 -5.44
CA LEU A 180 -8.77 5.44 -4.36
C LEU A 180 -10.02 5.21 -3.50
N ILE A 181 -10.94 4.33 -3.91
CA ILE A 181 -12.18 4.06 -3.16
C ILE A 181 -11.91 3.67 -1.70
N PRO A 182 -10.97 2.73 -1.39
CA PRO A 182 -10.72 2.35 0.00
C PRO A 182 -10.25 3.52 0.88
N ALA A 183 -9.40 4.40 0.36
CA ALA A 183 -8.93 5.57 1.11
C ALA A 183 -10.02 6.62 1.31
N LEU A 184 -10.88 6.82 0.30
CA LEU A 184 -12.05 7.69 0.42
C LEU A 184 -13.03 7.15 1.46
N ASP A 185 -13.30 5.84 1.46
CA ASP A 185 -14.24 5.22 2.40
C ASP A 185 -13.68 5.20 3.83
N GLN A 186 -12.39 4.94 4.00
CA GLN A 186 -11.71 5.10 5.28
C GLN A 186 -11.85 6.54 5.80
N THR A 187 -11.66 7.53 4.92
CA THR A 187 -11.75 8.95 5.30
C THR A 187 -13.18 9.36 5.66
N ARG A 188 -14.19 8.86 4.94
CA ARG A 188 -15.61 9.17 5.21
C ARG A 188 -16.14 8.54 6.49
N THR A 189 -15.65 7.36 6.85
CA THR A 189 -16.20 6.56 7.96
C THR A 189 -15.35 6.60 9.23
N VAL A 190 -14.26 7.37 9.22
CA VAL A 190 -13.38 7.53 10.37
C VAL A 190 -14.16 8.07 11.57
N GLY A 191 -14.00 7.43 12.72
CA GLY A 191 -14.68 7.79 13.96
C GLY A 191 -16.16 7.38 14.04
N LEU A 192 -16.79 7.01 12.92
CA LEU A 192 -18.18 6.52 12.88
C LEU A 192 -18.27 5.00 12.89
N VAL A 193 -17.46 4.33 12.06
CA VAL A 193 -17.46 2.86 11.93
C VAL A 193 -16.08 2.28 12.24
N THR A 194 -15.02 3.04 11.96
CA THR A 194 -13.65 2.59 12.16
C THR A 194 -12.89 3.59 13.03
N LEU A 195 -12.19 3.07 14.04
CA LEU A 195 -11.18 3.82 14.78
C LEU A 195 -9.81 3.40 14.27
N PRO A 196 -9.07 4.29 13.58
CA PRO A 196 -7.75 3.95 13.06
C PRO A 196 -6.81 3.53 14.20
N GLY A 197 -6.00 2.51 13.95
CA GLY A 197 -5.04 2.01 14.95
C GLY A 197 -4.04 3.07 15.41
N ALA A 198 -3.66 4.01 14.52
CA ALA A 198 -2.78 5.12 14.88
C ALA A 198 -3.45 6.10 15.85
N TYR A 199 -4.73 6.45 15.64
CA TYR A 199 -5.52 7.25 16.58
C TYR A 199 -5.59 6.60 17.98
N VAL A 200 -5.94 5.31 18.03
CA VAL A 200 -6.00 4.55 19.28
C VAL A 200 -4.60 4.45 19.91
N GLY A 201 -3.55 4.25 19.12
CA GLY A 201 -2.17 4.18 19.60
C GLY A 201 -1.70 5.49 20.25
N VAL A 202 -2.04 6.64 19.66
CA VAL A 202 -1.72 7.96 20.23
C VAL A 202 -2.50 8.19 21.54
N LEU A 203 -3.78 7.80 21.59
CA LEU A 203 -4.58 7.83 22.83
C LEU A 203 -3.98 6.95 23.94
N LEU A 204 -3.66 5.69 23.64
CA LEU A 204 -3.05 4.76 24.58
C LEU A 204 -1.65 5.19 25.01
N GLY A 205 -0.96 5.97 24.17
CA GLY A 205 0.29 6.65 24.47
C GLY A 205 0.14 7.85 25.43
N GLY A 206 -1.07 8.16 25.88
CA GLY A 206 -1.35 9.21 26.88
C GLY A 206 -1.72 10.57 26.31
N ALA A 207 -1.89 10.71 24.99
CA ALA A 207 -2.33 11.95 24.38
C ALA A 207 -3.83 12.19 24.57
N SER A 208 -4.27 13.45 24.48
CA SER A 208 -5.69 13.78 24.54
C SER A 208 -6.44 13.34 23.26
N PRO A 209 -7.76 13.10 23.32
CA PRO A 209 -8.57 12.79 22.14
C PRO A 209 -8.47 13.82 21.02
N LEU A 210 -8.31 15.10 21.39
CA LEU A 210 -8.13 16.19 20.43
C LEU A 210 -6.78 16.06 19.70
N GLN A 211 -5.70 15.81 20.43
CA GLN A 211 -4.37 15.62 19.83
C GLN A 211 -4.32 14.39 18.91
N ALA A 212 -4.90 13.27 19.36
CA ALA A 212 -5.03 12.07 18.54
C ALA A 212 -5.86 12.35 17.28
N GLY A 213 -6.96 13.10 17.41
CA GLY A 213 -7.85 13.47 16.32
C GLY A 213 -7.16 14.34 15.27
N THR A 214 -6.50 15.40 15.68
CA THR A 214 -5.76 16.29 14.76
C THR A 214 -4.66 15.54 14.01
N THR A 215 -3.90 14.70 14.70
CA THR A 215 -2.86 13.87 14.07
C THR A 215 -3.47 12.91 13.05
N GLN A 216 -4.60 12.28 13.38
CA GLN A 216 -5.27 11.34 12.49
C GLN A 216 -5.83 12.04 11.24
N VAL A 217 -6.43 13.23 11.38
CA VAL A 217 -6.92 14.02 10.24
C VAL A 217 -5.76 14.39 9.30
N LEU A 218 -4.65 14.85 9.86
CA LEU A 218 -3.44 15.15 9.08
C LEU A 218 -2.96 13.92 8.30
N VAL A 219 -2.89 12.77 8.95
CA VAL A 219 -2.45 11.51 8.32
C VAL A 219 -3.42 11.06 7.24
N LEU A 220 -4.73 11.12 7.45
CA LEU A 220 -5.73 10.69 6.45
C LEU A 220 -5.72 11.58 5.22
N LEU A 221 -5.69 12.91 5.40
CA LEU A 221 -5.62 13.84 4.27
C LEU A 221 -4.29 13.73 3.52
N GLY A 222 -3.19 13.57 4.26
CA GLY A 222 -1.86 13.31 3.67
C GLY A 222 -1.83 11.99 2.88
N LEU A 223 -2.43 10.93 3.42
CA LEU A 223 -2.56 9.64 2.75
C LEU A 223 -3.37 9.75 1.47
N LEU A 224 -4.53 10.38 1.52
CA LEU A 224 -5.40 10.57 0.36
C LEU A 224 -4.70 11.39 -0.74
N ALA A 225 -3.96 12.44 -0.38
CA ALA A 225 -3.16 13.21 -1.31
C ALA A 225 -2.03 12.37 -1.93
N ALA A 226 -1.26 11.66 -1.11
CA ALA A 226 -0.16 10.82 -1.57
C ALA A 226 -0.66 9.72 -2.52
N GLU A 227 -1.74 9.04 -2.17
CA GLU A 227 -2.34 7.99 -3.01
C GLU A 227 -2.88 8.55 -4.31
N SER A 228 -3.57 9.70 -4.28
CA SER A 228 -4.10 10.34 -5.50
C SER A 228 -2.99 10.70 -6.49
N ILE A 229 -1.89 11.28 -5.99
CA ILE A 229 -0.73 11.62 -6.83
C ILE A 229 -0.08 10.34 -7.38
N ALA A 230 0.16 9.35 -6.52
CA ALA A 230 0.80 8.09 -6.92
C ALA A 230 -0.04 7.33 -7.96
N VAL A 231 -1.37 7.28 -7.80
CA VAL A 231 -2.30 6.67 -8.77
C VAL A 231 -2.25 7.41 -10.10
N LEU A 232 -2.31 8.74 -10.09
CA LEU A 232 -2.22 9.54 -11.31
C LEU A 232 -0.91 9.26 -12.07
N VAL A 233 0.23 9.33 -11.39
CA VAL A 233 1.54 9.08 -12.00
C VAL A 233 1.66 7.64 -12.50
N THR A 234 1.12 6.68 -11.75
CA THR A 234 1.06 5.27 -12.18
C THR A 234 0.32 5.12 -13.50
N VAL A 235 -0.86 5.73 -13.62
CA VAL A 235 -1.68 5.67 -14.85
C VAL A 235 -0.95 6.31 -16.02
N GLN A 236 -0.27 7.43 -15.80
CA GLN A 236 0.54 8.09 -16.84
C GLN A 236 1.69 7.19 -17.30
N LEU A 237 2.41 6.56 -16.37
CA LEU A 237 3.52 5.65 -16.70
C LEU A 237 3.05 4.37 -17.41
N VAL A 238 1.85 3.87 -17.11
CA VAL A 238 1.23 2.77 -17.85
C VAL A 238 0.84 3.21 -19.26
N ALA A 239 0.17 4.36 -19.40
CA ALA A 239 -0.24 4.90 -20.70
C ALA A 239 0.94 5.27 -21.62
N ASP A 240 2.07 5.68 -21.04
CA ASP A 240 3.33 5.93 -21.77
C ASP A 240 4.10 4.63 -22.08
N GLY A 241 3.58 3.46 -21.70
CA GLY A 241 4.21 2.16 -21.94
C GLY A 241 5.47 1.89 -21.11
N ARG A 242 5.77 2.73 -20.11
CA ARG A 242 6.92 2.56 -19.20
C ARG A 242 6.68 1.43 -18.21
N ILE A 243 5.43 1.30 -17.75
CA ILE A 243 4.94 0.16 -16.97
C ILE A 243 4.11 -0.73 -17.91
N ARG A 244 4.62 -1.91 -18.24
CA ARG A 244 3.93 -2.88 -19.10
C ARG A 244 4.23 -4.30 -18.68
N ARG A 245 3.25 -5.20 -18.70
CA ARG A 245 3.55 -6.63 -18.60
C ARG A 245 4.16 -7.06 -19.93
N THR A 246 5.37 -7.61 -19.89
CA THR A 246 5.88 -8.32 -21.05
C THR A 246 4.92 -9.49 -21.27
N ALA A 247 4.32 -9.59 -22.47
CA ALA A 247 3.51 -10.75 -22.82
C ALA A 247 4.30 -11.98 -22.40
N ALA A 248 3.73 -12.80 -21.51
CA ALA A 248 4.32 -14.09 -21.21
C ALA A 248 4.52 -14.76 -22.56
N GLN A 249 5.77 -15.15 -22.87
CA GLN A 249 6.00 -16.09 -23.96
C GLN A 249 4.98 -17.21 -23.77
N PRO A 250 4.20 -17.58 -24.79
CA PRO A 250 3.37 -18.77 -24.68
C PRO A 250 4.32 -19.88 -24.25
N SER A 251 4.14 -20.38 -23.02
CA SER A 251 4.81 -21.57 -22.53
C SER A 251 4.62 -22.61 -23.62
N GLY A 252 5.73 -23.07 -24.19
CA GLY A 252 5.78 -23.76 -25.46
C GLY A 252 4.68 -24.80 -25.63
N ALA A 253 4.10 -24.81 -26.82
CA ALA A 253 3.53 -26.02 -27.38
C ALA A 253 4.61 -27.14 -27.34
N ALA A 254 4.16 -28.38 -27.09
CA ALA A 254 4.93 -29.63 -27.00
C ALA A 254 5.71 -29.79 -25.67
N ARG A 255 5.52 -30.80 -24.83
CA ARG A 255 5.05 -32.19 -24.98
C ARG A 255 4.41 -32.67 -23.68
#